data_AF-A0A3Q2HJW6-F1
#
_entry.id   AF-A0A3Q2HJW6-F1
#
_cell.length_a   1.000
_cell.length_b   1.000
_cell.length_c   1.000
_cell.angle_alpha   90.00
_cell.angle_beta   90.00
_cell.angle_gamma   90.00
#
_symmetry.space_group_name_H-M   'P 1'
#
loop_
_entity.id
_entity.type
_entity.pdbx_description
1 polymer ?
#
loop_
_entity_poly.entity_id
_entity_poly.type
_entity_poly.pdbx_seq_one_letter_code
_entity_poly.pdbx_strand_id
1 'polypeptide(L)'
;MCGRDPWASRDPAVPAASPAGDRGKGERAGSGQPSSRLAAPRDAADLHLVNNALLITHGALSTLGLLLLDLAGAVQRTEDAGLELLACPVLRCLSNLLTEAAVGAVGEQMQLRDERVVAALFILLQFFLQKQPSLLPEGLWLLNNLTANSPSFCTSLLSLDLIEPLLQLLPVSNVVSVLVLTVLCNVAEKGPAYCQHLWPGPLLCSLLGTLAFSDTEVVGQSLELLQLLFLYRPEAAQAFLQQSGLQALERHEKEAQLQDRVHALQQTALHS
;
A
#
# COMPACT_ATOMS: atom_id res chain seq x y z
N MET A 1 -8.78 -8.43 46.86
CA MET A 1 -9.41 -9.77 47.00
C MET A 1 -10.53 -9.66 48.02
N CYS A 2 -11.73 -10.13 47.64
CA CYS A 2 -12.94 -10.37 48.46
C CYS A 2 -13.61 -9.14 49.13
N GLY A 3 -14.93 -8.97 49.14
CA GLY A 3 -16.02 -9.87 48.79
C GLY A 3 -17.36 -9.12 48.70
N ARG A 4 -18.35 -9.79 48.10
CA ARG A 4 -19.66 -9.36 47.63
C ARG A 4 -20.78 -9.43 48.69
N ASP A 5 -21.82 -8.58 48.48
CA ASP A 5 -23.30 -8.78 48.57
C ASP A 5 -23.90 -9.28 49.92
N PRO A 6 -25.24 -9.22 50.24
CA PRO A 6 -26.35 -9.41 49.28
C PRO A 6 -27.80 -8.90 49.64
N TRP A 7 -28.76 -9.10 48.70
CA TRP A 7 -30.25 -9.03 48.78
C TRP A 7 -30.94 -7.63 48.86
N ALA A 8 -32.07 -7.32 48.19
CA ALA A 8 -32.89 -7.96 47.17
C ALA A 8 -34.02 -7.00 46.67
N SER A 9 -34.45 -7.21 45.42
CA SER A 9 -35.85 -7.25 44.94
C SER A 9 -36.66 -5.99 44.52
N ARG A 10 -37.11 -6.07 43.24
CA ARG A 10 -38.48 -5.87 42.68
C ARG A 10 -38.81 -4.58 41.87
N ASP A 11 -38.81 -4.77 40.55
CA ASP A 11 -39.82 -4.26 39.57
C ASP A 11 -41.23 -4.80 39.91
N PRO A 12 -42.38 -4.20 39.48
CA PRO A 12 -42.67 -3.86 38.06
C PRO A 12 -43.65 -2.68 37.78
N ALA A 13 -43.80 -2.30 36.49
CA ALA A 13 -45.08 -2.18 35.74
C ALA A 13 -45.14 -1.02 34.70
N VAL A 14 -45.46 -1.41 33.46
CA VAL A 14 -46.00 -0.65 32.29
C VAL A 14 -47.36 -1.31 32.00
N PRO A 15 -48.50 -0.66 31.58
CA PRO A 15 -48.74 0.04 30.28
C PRO A 15 -49.72 1.24 30.40
N ALA A 16 -50.19 2.01 29.39
CA ALA A 16 -50.78 1.73 28.07
C ALA A 16 -50.93 3.08 27.28
N ALA A 17 -50.69 3.14 25.96
CA ALA A 17 -51.64 3.06 24.82
C ALA A 17 -52.52 4.30 24.51
N SER A 18 -52.52 4.66 23.21
CA SER A 18 -53.12 5.81 22.49
C SER A 18 -54.66 5.86 22.43
N PRO A 19 -55.22 6.94 21.81
CA PRO A 19 -56.08 6.78 20.61
C PRO A 19 -55.90 7.97 19.62
N ALA A 20 -56.48 8.10 18.41
CA ALA A 20 -57.09 7.26 17.37
C ALA A 20 -57.53 8.22 16.22
N GLY A 21 -57.76 7.70 15.00
CA GLY A 21 -58.51 8.35 13.90
C GLY A 21 -57.81 8.23 12.55
N ASP A 22 -58.40 7.85 11.42
CA ASP A 22 -59.78 7.50 11.05
C ASP A 22 -59.77 6.75 9.69
N ARG A 23 -60.87 6.06 9.36
CA ARG A 23 -61.09 5.11 8.25
C ARG A 23 -61.43 5.78 6.91
N GLY A 24 -61.16 5.10 5.78
CA GLY A 24 -61.80 5.42 4.50
C GLY A 24 -61.39 4.56 3.29
N LYS A 25 -62.18 3.51 3.03
CA LYS A 25 -62.20 2.50 1.94
C LYS A 25 -61.91 2.97 0.49
N GLY A 26 -61.39 2.05 -0.34
CA GLY A 26 -62.01 1.74 -1.66
C GLY A 26 -61.12 1.54 -2.90
N GLU A 27 -61.00 0.28 -3.34
CA GLU A 27 -61.01 -0.22 -4.73
C GLU A 27 -59.76 -0.28 -5.64
N ARG A 28 -59.56 -1.53 -6.11
CA ARG A 28 -59.15 -2.02 -7.46
C ARG A 28 -57.66 -2.20 -7.80
N ALA A 29 -57.28 -3.48 -7.71
CA ALA A 29 -56.48 -4.27 -8.65
C ALA A 29 -55.92 -3.55 -9.88
N GLY A 30 -54.59 -3.42 -9.89
CA GLY A 30 -53.76 -3.23 -11.08
C GLY A 30 -52.49 -4.06 -10.90
N SER A 31 -52.40 -5.15 -11.64
CA SER A 31 -51.26 -6.04 -11.73
C SER A 31 -50.00 -5.29 -12.16
N GLY A 32 -49.07 -5.08 -11.23
CA GLY A 32 -47.70 -4.65 -11.52
C GLY A 32 -46.75 -5.69 -10.97
N GLN A 33 -46.26 -6.58 -11.84
CA GLN A 33 -45.17 -7.50 -11.53
C GLN A 33 -43.98 -6.70 -10.97
N PRO A 34 -43.34 -7.12 -9.86
CA PRO A 34 -42.01 -6.63 -9.56
C PRO A 34 -41.09 -7.17 -10.67
N SER A 35 -40.51 -6.23 -11.42
CA SER A 35 -39.50 -6.48 -12.44
C SER A 35 -38.50 -7.51 -11.92
N SER A 36 -38.43 -8.60 -12.67
CA SER A 36 -37.44 -9.65 -12.55
C SER A 36 -36.07 -9.04 -12.30
N ARG A 37 -35.51 -9.31 -11.12
CA ARG A 37 -34.05 -9.37 -10.96
C ARG A 37 -33.53 -10.14 -12.17
N LEU A 38 -32.71 -9.50 -12.99
CA LEU A 38 -31.84 -10.22 -13.92
C LEU A 38 -30.95 -11.11 -13.05
N ALA A 39 -31.45 -12.30 -12.77
CA ALA A 39 -30.63 -13.44 -12.44
C ALA A 39 -29.72 -13.62 -13.66
N ALA A 40 -28.43 -13.34 -13.47
CA ALA A 40 -27.43 -13.75 -14.44
C ALA A 40 -27.63 -15.24 -14.74
N PRO A 41 -27.49 -15.67 -16.01
CA PRO A 41 -27.66 -17.07 -16.37
C PRO A 41 -26.75 -17.92 -15.48
N ARG A 42 -27.36 -18.83 -14.71
CA ARG A 42 -26.66 -20.03 -14.27
C ARG A 42 -26.31 -20.78 -15.56
N ASP A 43 -25.05 -21.19 -15.66
CA ASP A 43 -24.46 -21.93 -16.78
C ASP A 43 -23.83 -21.05 -17.87
N ALA A 44 -22.74 -20.38 -17.50
CA ALA A 44 -21.70 -19.97 -18.45
C ALA A 44 -20.32 -20.23 -17.80
N ALA A 45 -19.73 -21.36 -18.15
CA ALA A 45 -18.34 -21.75 -17.98
C ALA A 45 -17.77 -21.78 -16.54
N ASP A 46 -17.33 -22.97 -16.13
CA ASP A 46 -16.12 -23.12 -15.30
C ASP A 46 -14.96 -22.39 -16.01
N LEU A 47 -14.89 -21.07 -15.89
CA LEU A 47 -13.62 -20.38 -15.97
C LEU A 47 -12.86 -20.86 -14.75
N HIS A 48 -11.80 -21.65 -14.95
CA HIS A 48 -10.86 -22.02 -13.91
C HIS A 48 -10.34 -20.76 -13.20
N LEU A 49 -11.05 -20.29 -12.18
CA LEU A 49 -10.54 -19.32 -11.23
C LEU A 49 -9.39 -20.03 -10.53
N VAL A 50 -8.17 -19.57 -10.83
CA VAL A 50 -6.97 -20.03 -10.16
C VAL A 50 -7.19 -19.82 -8.66
N ASN A 51 -7.24 -20.93 -7.92
CA ASN A 51 -7.42 -20.88 -6.48
C ASN A 51 -6.08 -20.48 -5.84
N ASN A 52 -5.89 -19.17 -5.64
CA ASN A 52 -4.69 -18.60 -5.04
C ASN A 52 -4.38 -19.21 -3.67
N ALA A 53 -5.40 -19.48 -2.85
CA ALA A 53 -5.21 -20.15 -1.57
C ALA A 53 -4.62 -21.56 -1.74
N LEU A 54 -5.07 -22.31 -2.76
CA LEU A 54 -4.51 -23.63 -3.09
C LEU A 54 -3.06 -23.52 -3.61
N LEU A 55 -2.75 -22.55 -4.47
CA LEU A 55 -1.37 -22.32 -4.91
C LEU A 55 -0.45 -21.98 -3.74
N ILE A 56 -0.92 -21.12 -2.84
CA ILE A 56 -0.20 -20.76 -1.63
C ILE A 56 0.05 -22.01 -0.79
N THR A 57 -0.97 -22.85 -0.49
CA THR A 57 -0.78 -24.09 0.30
C THR A 57 0.13 -25.13 -0.36
N HIS A 58 0.30 -25.09 -1.69
CA HIS A 58 1.25 -25.93 -2.42
C HIS A 58 2.65 -25.31 -2.56
N GLY A 59 2.94 -24.21 -1.85
CA GLY A 59 4.29 -23.62 -1.81
C GLY A 59 4.61 -22.71 -2.98
N ALA A 60 3.62 -22.21 -3.72
CA ALA A 60 3.86 -21.35 -4.89
C ALA A 60 4.66 -20.09 -4.56
N LEU A 61 4.46 -19.49 -3.38
CA LEU A 61 5.23 -18.31 -2.94
C LEU A 61 6.73 -18.62 -2.87
N SER A 62 7.12 -19.72 -2.23
CA SER A 62 8.53 -20.14 -2.14
C SER A 62 9.11 -20.49 -3.51
N THR A 63 8.37 -21.24 -4.33
CA THR A 63 8.82 -21.62 -5.67
C THR A 63 9.01 -20.42 -6.58
N LEU A 64 8.07 -19.49 -6.59
CA LEU A 64 8.18 -18.26 -7.37
C LEU A 64 9.26 -17.32 -6.81
N GLY A 65 9.46 -17.29 -5.49
CA GLY A 65 10.56 -16.57 -4.86
C GLY A 65 11.93 -17.09 -5.32
N LEU A 66 12.13 -18.42 -5.35
CA LEU A 66 13.34 -19.04 -5.89
C LEU A 66 13.52 -18.73 -7.38
N LEU A 67 12.45 -18.83 -8.17
CA LEU A 67 12.50 -18.48 -9.59
C LEU A 67 12.89 -17.01 -9.81
N LEU A 68 12.45 -16.09 -8.94
CA LEU A 68 12.87 -14.69 -8.99
C LEU A 68 14.38 -14.54 -8.73
N LEU A 69 14.94 -15.31 -7.79
CA LEU A 69 16.39 -15.33 -7.55
C LEU A 69 17.15 -15.86 -8.77
N ASP A 70 16.66 -16.94 -9.39
CA ASP A 70 17.27 -17.53 -10.59
C ASP A 70 17.22 -16.56 -11.78
N LEU A 71 16.10 -15.85 -11.96
CA LEU A 71 15.94 -14.80 -12.97
C LEU A 71 16.94 -13.66 -12.77
N ALA A 72 17.08 -13.16 -11.54
CA ALA A 72 18.06 -12.14 -11.22
C ALA A 72 19.50 -12.62 -11.50
N GLY A 73 19.80 -13.88 -11.18
CA GLY A 73 21.09 -14.49 -11.52
C GLY A 73 21.33 -14.61 -13.02
N ALA A 74 20.30 -14.95 -13.81
CA ALA A 74 20.39 -15.04 -15.27
C ALA A 74 20.63 -13.67 -15.92
N VAL A 75 19.95 -12.63 -15.43
CA VAL A 75 20.19 -11.23 -15.83
C VAL A 75 21.65 -10.82 -15.60
N GLN A 76 22.23 -11.18 -14.46
CA GLN A 76 23.64 -10.87 -14.17
C GLN A 76 24.64 -11.62 -15.05
N ARG A 77 24.26 -12.79 -15.59
CA ARG A 77 25.10 -13.59 -16.50
C ARG A 77 24.95 -13.17 -17.97
N THR A 78 24.21 -12.10 -18.26
CA THR A 78 23.95 -11.59 -19.63
C THR A 78 23.27 -12.60 -20.55
N GLU A 79 22.46 -13.51 -19.99
CA GLU A 79 21.54 -14.36 -20.74
C GLU A 79 20.29 -13.53 -21.14
N ASP A 80 20.51 -12.43 -21.89
CA ASP A 80 19.59 -11.29 -22.00
C ASP A 80 18.31 -11.53 -22.83
N ALA A 81 18.24 -12.59 -23.65
CA ALA A 81 17.20 -12.70 -24.67
C ALA A 81 15.85 -13.14 -24.08
N GLY A 82 14.97 -12.16 -23.80
CA GLY A 82 13.56 -12.39 -23.48
C GLY A 82 13.26 -12.67 -22.01
N LEU A 83 14.21 -12.45 -21.09
CA LEU A 83 13.98 -12.66 -19.65
C LEU A 83 12.85 -11.77 -19.10
N GLU A 84 12.64 -10.60 -19.70
CA GLU A 84 11.52 -9.70 -19.39
C GLU A 84 10.15 -10.37 -19.60
N LEU A 85 10.04 -11.30 -20.56
CA LEU A 85 8.81 -12.04 -20.86
C LEU A 85 8.45 -13.02 -19.74
N LEU A 86 9.45 -13.54 -19.02
CA LEU A 86 9.25 -14.43 -17.87
C LEU A 86 9.19 -13.66 -16.54
N ALA A 87 9.94 -12.57 -16.41
CA ALA A 87 9.98 -11.81 -15.16
C ALA A 87 8.63 -11.15 -14.84
N CYS A 88 7.96 -10.54 -15.82
CA CYS A 88 6.65 -9.92 -15.61
C CYS A 88 5.59 -10.87 -15.04
N PRO A 89 5.31 -12.06 -15.62
CA PRO A 89 4.33 -12.98 -15.05
C PRO A 89 4.74 -13.50 -13.66
N VAL A 90 6.03 -13.70 -13.39
CA VAL A 90 6.51 -14.10 -12.06
C VAL A 90 6.23 -13.01 -11.02
N LEU A 91 6.55 -11.75 -11.33
CA LEU A 91 6.29 -10.60 -10.46
C LEU A 91 4.80 -10.43 -10.18
N ARG A 92 3.95 -10.52 -11.21
CA ARG A 92 2.49 -10.43 -11.06
C ARG A 92 1.93 -11.57 -10.23
N CYS A 93 2.36 -12.81 -10.47
CA CYS A 93 1.94 -13.96 -9.69
C CYS A 93 2.34 -13.82 -8.22
N LEU A 94 3.60 -13.50 -7.93
CA LEU A 94 4.05 -13.27 -6.55
C LEU A 94 3.24 -12.18 -5.85
N SER A 95 3.06 -11.04 -6.52
CA SER A 95 2.35 -9.90 -5.94
C SER A 95 0.89 -10.24 -5.62
N ASN A 96 0.18 -10.90 -6.55
CA ASN A 96 -1.19 -11.37 -6.33
C ASN A 96 -1.29 -12.36 -5.15
N LEU A 97 -0.37 -13.33 -5.08
CA LEU A 97 -0.38 -14.31 -4.00
C LEU A 97 -0.06 -13.68 -2.64
N LEU A 98 0.82 -12.67 -2.59
CA LEU A 98 1.12 -11.93 -1.36
C LEU A 98 -0.08 -11.11 -0.87
N THR A 99 -0.83 -10.47 -1.78
CA THR A 99 -2.05 -9.75 -1.41
C THR A 99 -3.10 -10.71 -0.82
N GLU A 100 -3.29 -11.88 -1.44
CA GLU A 100 -4.23 -12.89 -0.93
C GLU A 100 -3.78 -13.45 0.43
N ALA A 101 -2.48 -13.75 0.58
CA ALA A 101 -1.90 -14.26 1.83
C ALA A 101 -2.03 -13.26 2.99
N ALA A 102 -2.10 -11.96 2.71
CA ALA A 102 -2.29 -10.92 3.72
C ALA A 102 -3.75 -10.80 4.21
N VAL A 103 -4.73 -11.17 3.37
CA VAL A 103 -6.17 -11.02 3.65
C VAL A 103 -6.79 -12.34 4.17
N GLY A 104 -6.20 -13.49 3.82
CA GLY A 104 -6.80 -14.81 3.99
C GLY A 104 -6.24 -15.66 5.14
N ALA A 105 -7.07 -16.63 5.57
CA ALA A 105 -6.90 -17.62 6.65
C ALA A 105 -5.73 -18.64 6.46
N VAL A 106 -4.67 -18.25 5.77
CA VAL A 106 -3.48 -19.08 5.56
C VAL A 106 -2.47 -18.70 6.63
N GLY A 107 -2.15 -19.63 7.54
CA GLY A 107 -1.32 -19.34 8.71
C GLY A 107 0.06 -18.77 8.38
N GLU A 108 0.70 -18.14 9.38
CA GLU A 108 2.02 -17.46 9.28
C GLU A 108 3.15 -18.29 8.64
N GLN A 109 3.00 -19.62 8.57
CA GLN A 109 3.97 -20.52 7.94
C GLN A 109 3.97 -20.44 6.40
N MET A 110 2.96 -19.83 5.78
CA MET A 110 2.80 -19.79 4.33
C MET A 110 3.24 -18.46 3.69
N GLN A 111 4.04 -17.67 4.40
CA GLN A 111 4.56 -16.39 3.93
C GLN A 111 5.89 -16.56 3.17
N LEU A 112 6.14 -15.68 2.19
CA LEU A 112 7.47 -15.54 1.61
C LEU A 112 8.39 -14.88 2.65
N ARG A 113 9.44 -15.58 3.08
CA ARG A 113 10.38 -15.12 4.12
C ARG A 113 11.81 -14.88 3.64
N ASP A 114 12.11 -15.25 2.40
CA ASP A 114 13.45 -15.14 1.86
C ASP A 114 13.78 -13.69 1.50
N GLU A 115 14.46 -12.99 2.41
CA GLU A 115 14.88 -11.59 2.27
C GLU A 115 15.77 -11.33 1.05
N ARG A 116 16.43 -12.36 0.51
CA ARG A 116 17.26 -12.25 -0.72
C ARG A 116 16.43 -11.82 -1.94
N VAL A 117 15.11 -12.04 -1.89
CA VAL A 117 14.16 -11.54 -2.90
C VAL A 117 14.27 -10.03 -3.08
N VAL A 118 14.58 -9.25 -2.04
CA VAL A 118 14.77 -7.80 -2.17
C VAL A 118 15.95 -7.49 -3.09
N ALA A 119 17.11 -8.13 -2.87
CA ALA A 119 18.28 -7.95 -3.73
C ALA A 119 18.01 -8.37 -5.19
N ALA A 120 17.35 -9.52 -5.38
CA ALA A 120 16.96 -10.00 -6.71
C ALA A 120 16.01 -9.03 -7.43
N LEU A 121 15.05 -8.46 -6.69
CA LEU A 121 14.12 -7.49 -7.24
C LEU A 121 14.82 -6.23 -7.71
N PHE A 122 15.82 -5.73 -6.97
CA PHE A 122 16.59 -4.55 -7.41
C PHE A 122 17.46 -4.84 -8.64
N ILE A 123 18.05 -6.03 -8.75
CA ILE A 123 18.74 -6.46 -9.98
C ILE A 123 17.78 -6.41 -11.17
N LEU A 124 16.55 -6.92 -11.00
CA LEU A 124 15.52 -6.89 -12.03
C LEU A 124 15.04 -5.47 -12.35
N LEU A 125 14.86 -4.61 -11.34
CA LEU A 125 14.50 -3.20 -11.55
C LEU A 125 15.56 -2.46 -12.37
N GLN A 126 16.85 -2.69 -12.08
CA GLN A 126 17.95 -2.11 -12.87
C GLN A 126 17.94 -2.64 -14.31
N PHE A 127 17.68 -3.93 -14.50
CA PHE A 127 17.52 -4.52 -15.82
C PHE A 127 16.33 -3.92 -16.60
N PHE A 128 15.17 -3.77 -15.96
CA PHE A 128 14.00 -3.15 -16.57
C PHE A 128 14.25 -1.68 -16.91
N LEU A 129 14.92 -0.92 -16.04
CA LEU A 129 15.28 0.47 -16.30
C LEU A 129 16.08 0.62 -17.60
N GLN A 130 16.93 -0.36 -17.93
CA GLN A 130 17.74 -0.33 -19.15
C GLN A 130 17.04 -0.91 -20.39
N LYS A 131 16.22 -1.94 -20.22
CA LYS A 131 15.66 -2.71 -21.35
C LYS A 131 14.19 -2.43 -21.63
N GLN A 132 13.38 -2.34 -20.58
CA GLN A 132 11.92 -2.21 -20.68
C GLN A 132 11.34 -1.47 -19.47
N PRO A 133 11.47 -0.12 -19.40
CA PRO A 133 11.05 0.66 -18.24
C PRO A 133 9.57 0.53 -17.87
N SER A 134 8.71 0.16 -18.83
CA SER A 134 7.29 -0.09 -18.59
C SER A 134 7.01 -1.26 -17.63
N LEU A 135 8.01 -2.09 -17.31
CA LEU A 135 7.90 -3.18 -16.34
C LEU A 135 8.33 -2.79 -14.92
N LEU A 136 8.92 -1.61 -14.72
CA LEU A 136 9.27 -1.11 -13.38
C LEU A 136 8.08 -1.12 -12.41
N PRO A 137 6.85 -0.73 -12.81
CA PRO A 137 5.70 -0.79 -11.91
C PRO A 137 5.42 -2.19 -11.35
N GLU A 138 5.64 -3.26 -12.11
CA GLU A 138 5.39 -4.64 -11.64
C GLU A 138 6.39 -5.04 -10.54
N GLY A 139 7.65 -4.65 -10.69
CA GLY A 139 8.66 -4.89 -9.66
C GLY A 139 8.44 -4.04 -8.41
N LEU A 140 8.09 -2.77 -8.57
CA LEU A 140 7.82 -1.87 -7.44
C LEU A 140 6.52 -2.24 -6.71
N TRP A 141 5.51 -2.76 -7.42
CA TRP A 141 4.30 -3.27 -6.80
C TRP A 141 4.59 -4.49 -5.92
N LEU A 142 5.45 -5.41 -6.38
CA LEU A 142 5.93 -6.51 -5.54
C LEU A 142 6.67 -5.98 -4.30
N LEU A 143 7.58 -5.01 -4.48
CA LEU A 143 8.33 -4.42 -3.37
C LEU A 143 7.41 -3.75 -2.33
N ASN A 144 6.37 -3.05 -2.80
CA ASN A 144 5.35 -2.48 -1.94
C ASN A 144 4.65 -3.56 -1.10
N ASN A 145 4.21 -4.64 -1.72
CA ASN A 145 3.54 -5.74 -1.02
C ASN A 145 4.47 -6.41 0.01
N LEU A 146 5.75 -6.57 -0.31
CA LEU A 146 6.75 -7.12 0.62
C LEU A 146 6.97 -6.20 1.82
N THR A 147 6.98 -4.89 1.63
CA THR A 147 7.31 -3.90 2.68
C THR A 147 6.11 -3.49 3.54
N ALA A 148 4.88 -3.60 3.02
CA ALA A 148 3.66 -3.11 3.68
C ALA A 148 3.53 -3.55 5.15
N ASN A 149 3.72 -4.83 5.46
CA ASN A 149 3.55 -5.38 6.83
C ASN A 149 4.73 -6.21 7.33
N SER A 150 5.91 -6.06 6.73
CA SER A 150 7.08 -6.88 7.07
C SER A 150 8.29 -6.04 7.50
N PRO A 151 8.60 -5.97 8.81
CA PRO A 151 9.82 -5.34 9.29
C PRO A 151 11.09 -5.97 8.72
N SER A 152 11.10 -7.27 8.44
CA SER A 152 12.28 -7.95 7.90
C SER A 152 12.62 -7.43 6.50
N PHE A 153 11.66 -7.38 5.58
CA PHE A 153 11.90 -6.85 4.23
C PHE A 153 12.26 -5.36 4.22
N CYS A 154 11.67 -4.55 5.11
CA CYS A 154 12.11 -3.15 5.30
C CYS A 154 13.56 -3.08 5.80
N THR A 155 13.94 -3.97 6.74
CA THR A 155 15.32 -4.05 7.24
C THR A 155 16.30 -4.49 6.15
N SER A 156 15.92 -5.45 5.31
CA SER A 156 16.76 -5.89 4.17
C SER A 156 16.98 -4.75 3.18
N LEU A 157 15.95 -3.96 2.88
CA LEU A 157 16.04 -2.79 2.01
C LEU A 157 17.08 -1.78 2.54
N LEU A 158 17.01 -1.47 3.84
CA LEU A 158 17.96 -0.56 4.49
C LEU A 158 19.37 -1.14 4.56
N SER A 159 19.50 -2.42 4.93
CA SER A 159 20.81 -3.09 5.11
C SER A 159 21.57 -3.30 3.79
N LEU A 160 20.88 -3.23 2.66
CA LEU A 160 21.44 -3.32 1.32
C LEU A 160 21.67 -1.93 0.69
N ASP A 161 21.48 -0.85 1.44
CA ASP A 161 21.65 0.55 0.99
C ASP A 161 20.79 0.91 -0.24
N LEU A 162 19.57 0.37 -0.31
CA LEU A 162 18.72 0.45 -1.50
C LEU A 162 17.82 1.70 -1.57
N ILE A 163 17.94 2.62 -0.60
CA ILE A 163 17.17 3.88 -0.59
C ILE A 163 17.54 4.77 -1.77
N GLU A 164 18.83 5.04 -1.99
CA GLU A 164 19.25 5.88 -3.09
C GLU A 164 18.91 5.29 -4.48
N PRO A 165 19.14 3.98 -4.72
CA PRO A 165 18.64 3.31 -5.94
C PRO A 165 17.14 3.46 -6.18
N LEU A 166 16.30 3.48 -5.12
CA LEU A 166 14.86 3.75 -5.28
C LEU A 166 14.59 5.20 -5.66
N LEU A 167 15.26 6.15 -5.00
CA LEU A 167 15.06 7.57 -5.29
C LEU A 167 15.45 7.93 -6.73
N GLN A 168 16.43 7.23 -7.32
CA GLN A 168 16.80 7.39 -8.73
C GLN A 168 15.68 7.00 -9.71
N LEU A 169 14.67 6.23 -9.28
CA LEU A 169 13.53 5.83 -10.12
C LEU A 169 12.43 6.90 -10.16
N LEU A 170 12.39 7.85 -9.21
CA LEU A 170 11.34 8.90 -9.15
C LEU A 170 11.11 9.60 -10.50
N PRO A 171 12.14 10.03 -11.25
CA PRO A 171 11.93 10.78 -12.51
C PRO A 171 11.38 9.95 -13.67
N VAL A 172 11.24 8.63 -13.54
CA VAL A 172 10.88 7.75 -14.66
C VAL A 172 9.43 7.96 -15.13
N SER A 173 8.48 8.00 -14.20
CA SER A 173 7.05 8.27 -14.47
C SER A 173 6.28 8.52 -13.17
N ASN A 174 5.07 9.09 -13.25
CA ASN A 174 4.22 9.31 -12.08
C ASN A 174 3.86 8.01 -11.36
N VAL A 175 3.51 6.95 -12.09
CA VAL A 175 3.18 5.63 -11.52
C VAL A 175 4.37 5.05 -10.75
N VAL A 176 5.57 5.16 -11.32
CA VAL A 176 6.81 4.74 -10.65
C VAL A 176 7.08 5.58 -9.41
N SER A 177 6.93 6.91 -9.51
CA SER A 177 7.06 7.82 -8.37
C SER A 177 6.14 7.46 -7.21
N VAL A 178 4.85 7.26 -7.47
CA VAL A 178 3.88 6.85 -6.45
C VAL A 178 4.33 5.57 -5.77
N LEU A 179 4.68 4.52 -6.53
CA LEU A 179 5.08 3.24 -5.95
C LEU A 179 6.38 3.33 -5.12
N VAL A 180 7.37 4.10 -5.59
CA VAL A 180 8.60 4.36 -4.81
C VAL A 180 8.28 5.06 -3.50
N LEU A 181 7.47 6.12 -3.54
CA LEU A 181 7.10 6.88 -2.36
C LEU A 181 6.25 6.02 -1.40
N THR A 182 5.36 5.16 -1.90
CA THR A 182 4.59 4.21 -1.08
C THR A 182 5.50 3.20 -0.38
N VAL A 183 6.49 2.63 -1.07
CA VAL A 183 7.50 1.74 -0.44
C VAL A 183 8.24 2.48 0.68
N LEU A 184 8.64 3.73 0.45
CA LEU A 184 9.33 4.53 1.46
C LEU A 184 8.42 4.90 2.64
N CYS A 185 7.12 5.13 2.42
CA CYS A 185 6.13 5.25 3.50
C CYS A 185 6.06 3.97 4.33
N ASN A 186 5.96 2.79 3.70
CA ASN A 186 5.94 1.51 4.43
C ASN A 186 7.17 1.34 5.34
N VAL A 187 8.35 1.81 4.89
CA VAL A 187 9.58 1.81 5.68
C VAL A 187 9.49 2.83 6.83
N ALA A 188 9.07 4.06 6.56
CA ALA A 188 8.96 5.13 7.56
C ALA A 188 7.94 4.79 8.66
N GLU A 189 6.82 4.15 8.30
CA GLU A 189 5.78 3.66 9.22
C GLU A 189 6.30 2.65 10.25
N LYS A 190 7.44 1.99 10.00
CA LYS A 190 8.05 1.07 10.98
C LYS A 190 8.66 1.81 12.18
N GLY A 191 8.73 3.14 12.12
CA GLY A 191 9.01 3.99 13.27
C GLY A 191 10.39 4.63 13.26
N PRO A 192 10.83 5.17 14.42
CA PRO A 192 11.95 6.11 14.49
C PRO A 192 13.30 5.50 14.10
N ALA A 193 13.52 4.21 14.38
CA ALA A 193 14.73 3.52 13.98
C ALA A 193 14.89 3.44 12.45
N TYR A 194 13.79 3.26 11.71
CA TYR A 194 13.80 3.23 10.25
C TYR A 194 13.94 4.64 9.68
N CYS A 195 13.22 5.61 10.24
CA CYS A 195 13.35 7.01 9.82
C CYS A 195 14.76 7.59 10.06
N GLN A 196 15.50 7.09 11.06
CA GLN A 196 16.92 7.43 11.27
C GLN A 196 17.82 6.95 10.12
N HIS A 197 17.47 5.87 9.43
CA HIS A 197 18.22 5.40 8.25
C HIS A 197 17.77 6.12 6.97
N LEU A 198 16.50 6.56 6.91
CA LEU A 198 15.98 7.37 5.82
C LEU A 198 16.55 8.81 5.84
N TRP A 199 16.87 9.34 7.02
CA TRP A 199 17.42 10.68 7.20
C TRP A 199 18.38 10.76 8.41
N PRO A 200 19.55 11.41 8.27
CA PRO A 200 19.98 12.29 7.18
C PRO A 200 20.43 11.54 5.92
N GLY A 201 20.07 12.05 4.74
CA GLY A 201 20.34 11.41 3.45
C GLY A 201 19.68 12.14 2.28
N PRO A 202 19.71 11.56 1.06
CA PRO A 202 19.16 12.19 -0.15
C PRO A 202 17.62 12.28 -0.17
N LEU A 203 16.93 11.63 0.78
CA LEU A 203 15.48 11.56 0.81
C LEU A 203 14.82 12.94 0.84
N LEU A 204 15.24 13.83 1.76
CA LEU A 204 14.60 15.13 1.93
C LEU A 204 14.72 16.00 0.67
N CYS A 205 15.91 16.03 0.06
CA CYS A 205 16.14 16.74 -1.19
C CYS A 205 15.29 16.17 -2.33
N SER A 206 15.15 14.83 -2.37
CA SER A 206 14.32 14.16 -3.38
C SER A 206 12.85 14.50 -3.21
N LEU A 207 12.34 14.55 -1.96
CA LEU A 207 10.96 14.94 -1.66
C LEU A 207 10.68 16.40 -2.01
N LEU A 208 11.62 17.31 -1.78
CA LEU A 208 11.48 18.69 -2.26
C LEU A 208 11.39 18.76 -3.79
N GLY A 209 12.13 17.89 -4.49
CA GLY A 209 12.03 17.73 -5.94
C GLY A 209 10.65 17.23 -6.39
N THR A 210 10.08 16.22 -5.71
CA THR A 210 8.76 15.68 -6.07
C THR A 210 7.62 16.65 -5.76
N LEU A 211 7.75 17.53 -4.76
CA LEU A 211 6.79 18.62 -4.53
C LEU A 211 6.74 19.64 -5.68
N ALA A 212 7.68 19.63 -6.63
CA ALA A 212 7.59 20.44 -7.85
C ALA A 212 6.72 19.80 -8.95
N PHE A 213 6.24 18.56 -8.77
CA PHE A 213 5.43 17.87 -9.77
C PHE A 213 4.00 18.42 -9.79
N SER A 214 3.33 18.29 -10.95
CA SER A 214 1.92 18.66 -11.11
C SER A 214 0.95 17.53 -10.77
N ASP A 215 1.46 16.30 -10.62
CA ASP A 215 0.64 15.13 -10.33
C ASP A 215 0.28 15.08 -8.84
N THR A 216 -1.02 15.18 -8.54
CA THR A 216 -1.51 15.28 -7.16
C THR A 216 -1.32 13.99 -6.37
N GLU A 217 -1.24 12.84 -7.03
CA GLU A 217 -1.00 11.55 -6.36
C GLU A 217 0.47 11.46 -5.91
N VAL A 218 1.41 11.84 -6.78
CA VAL A 218 2.84 11.90 -6.42
C VAL A 218 3.10 12.91 -5.30
N VAL A 219 2.53 14.11 -5.41
CA VAL A 219 2.66 15.15 -4.38
C VAL A 219 2.02 14.66 -3.09
N GLY A 220 0.82 14.09 -3.15
CA GLY A 220 0.15 13.47 -2.02
C GLY A 220 1.02 12.44 -1.32
N GLN A 221 1.60 11.49 -2.04
CA GLN A 221 2.45 10.47 -1.41
C GLN A 221 3.73 11.08 -0.81
N SER A 222 4.27 12.14 -1.42
CA SER A 222 5.42 12.88 -0.88
C SER A 222 5.08 13.58 0.44
N LEU A 223 3.89 14.17 0.55
CA LEU A 223 3.39 14.77 1.79
C LEU A 223 3.23 13.72 2.90
N GLU A 224 2.77 12.50 2.58
CA GLU A 224 2.67 11.42 3.59
C GLU A 224 4.03 11.12 4.20
N LEU A 225 5.03 10.95 3.33
CA LEU A 225 6.36 10.58 3.76
C LEU A 225 7.03 11.69 4.56
N LEU A 226 6.83 12.96 4.19
CA LEU A 226 7.29 14.10 4.97
C LEU A 226 6.63 14.13 6.35
N GLN A 227 5.33 13.85 6.44
CA GLN A 227 4.62 13.83 7.71
C GLN A 227 5.16 12.73 8.64
N LEU A 228 5.36 11.51 8.14
CA LEU A 228 5.97 10.41 8.88
C LEU A 228 7.41 10.76 9.30
N LEU A 229 8.18 11.37 8.39
CA LEU A 229 9.54 11.77 8.67
C LEU A 229 9.59 12.82 9.78
N PHE A 230 8.74 13.85 9.75
CA PHE A 230 8.71 14.90 10.78
C PHE A 230 8.22 14.36 12.12
N LEU A 231 7.27 13.42 12.10
CA LEU A 231 6.78 12.75 13.30
C LEU A 231 7.91 12.03 14.05
N TYR A 232 8.78 11.32 13.32
CA TYR A 232 9.84 10.51 13.92
C TYR A 232 11.22 11.18 13.98
N ARG A 233 11.45 12.21 13.16
CA ARG A 233 12.69 13.00 13.04
C ARG A 233 12.34 14.49 12.95
N PRO A 234 11.96 15.16 14.05
CA PRO A 234 11.59 16.57 14.03
C PRO A 234 12.67 17.49 13.45
N GLU A 235 13.95 17.11 13.57
CA GLU A 235 15.07 17.87 12.99
C GLU A 235 15.01 17.92 11.45
N ALA A 236 14.37 16.94 10.81
CA ALA A 236 14.15 16.95 9.36
C ALA A 236 13.19 18.09 8.94
N ALA A 237 12.27 18.50 9.82
CA ALA A 237 11.37 19.62 9.56
C ALA A 237 12.13 20.96 9.54
N GLN A 238 13.09 21.15 10.44
CA GLN A 238 13.96 22.32 10.41
C GLN A 238 14.82 22.35 9.15
N ALA A 239 15.40 21.20 8.75
CA ALA A 239 16.15 21.07 7.51
C ALA A 239 15.27 21.34 6.28
N PHE A 240 14.00 20.94 6.31
CA PHE A 240 13.02 21.22 5.26
C PHE A 240 12.77 22.72 5.12
N LEU A 241 12.59 23.44 6.23
CA LEU A 241 12.44 24.90 6.22
C LEU A 241 13.66 25.60 5.63
N GLN A 242 14.87 25.15 6.00
CA GLN A 242 16.13 25.71 5.49
C GLN A 242 16.30 25.53 3.98
N GLN A 243 15.62 24.53 3.38
CA GLN A 243 15.67 24.23 1.95
C GLN A 243 14.45 24.76 1.19
N SER A 244 13.83 25.85 1.66
CA SER A 244 12.65 26.48 1.05
C SER A 244 11.42 25.56 0.97
N GLY A 245 11.28 24.60 1.91
CA GLY A 245 10.17 23.66 1.92
C GLY A 245 8.79 24.31 2.02
N LEU A 246 8.63 25.44 2.73
CA LEU A 246 7.36 26.18 2.77
C LEU A 246 6.93 26.65 1.38
N GLN A 247 7.86 27.19 0.58
CA GLN A 247 7.59 27.64 -0.78
C GLN A 247 7.20 26.47 -1.70
N ALA A 248 7.70 25.26 -1.41
CA ALA A 248 7.29 24.06 -2.12
C ALA A 248 5.84 23.67 -1.78
N LEU A 249 5.41 23.85 -0.53
CA LEU A 249 4.04 23.58 -0.07
C LEU A 249 3.03 24.60 -0.58
N GLU A 250 3.39 25.89 -0.63
CA GLU A 250 2.52 26.99 -1.10
C GLU A 250 1.93 26.75 -2.50
N ARG A 251 2.65 26.02 -3.37
CA ARG A 251 2.20 25.67 -4.73
C ARG A 251 0.93 24.83 -4.74
N HIS A 252 0.69 24.06 -3.68
CA HIS A 252 -0.38 23.07 -3.58
C HIS A 252 -1.50 23.47 -2.62
N GLU A 253 -1.45 24.67 -2.01
CA GLU A 253 -2.46 25.14 -1.05
C GLU A 253 -3.88 25.22 -1.62
N LYS A 254 -3.99 25.43 -2.93
CA LYS A 254 -5.28 25.55 -3.63
C LYS A 254 -5.80 24.23 -4.17
N GLU A 255 -5.01 23.17 -4.10
CA GLU A 255 -5.41 21.84 -4.54
C GLU A 255 -6.29 21.20 -3.47
N ALA A 256 -7.60 21.14 -3.73
CA ALA A 256 -8.60 20.70 -2.75
C ALA A 256 -8.31 19.30 -2.17
N GLN A 257 -7.67 18.41 -2.94
CA GLN A 257 -7.30 17.06 -2.50
C GLN A 257 -6.09 17.04 -1.55
N LEU A 258 -5.26 18.08 -1.57
CA LEU A 258 -4.00 18.16 -0.83
C LEU A 258 -4.05 19.18 0.32
N GLN A 259 -5.01 20.09 0.30
CA GLN A 259 -5.11 21.24 1.20
C GLN A 259 -4.91 20.88 2.68
N ASP A 260 -5.64 19.88 3.19
CA ASP A 260 -5.56 19.48 4.60
C ASP A 260 -4.16 19.00 4.98
N ARG A 261 -3.51 18.24 4.08
CA ARG A 261 -2.19 17.64 4.31
C ARG A 261 -1.08 18.69 4.19
N VAL A 262 -1.20 19.59 3.22
CA VAL A 262 -0.32 20.77 3.07
C VAL A 262 -0.37 21.61 4.35
N HIS A 263 -1.57 21.93 4.83
CA HIS A 263 -1.73 22.76 6.01
C HIS A 263 -1.19 22.07 7.27
N ALA A 264 -1.48 20.78 7.46
CA ALA A 264 -0.93 20.00 8.57
C ALA A 264 0.60 20.02 8.58
N LEU A 265 1.24 19.79 7.43
CA LEU A 265 2.70 19.83 7.29
C LEU A 265 3.30 21.20 7.56
N GLN A 266 2.67 22.29 7.08
CA GLN A 266 3.10 23.65 7.39
C GLN A 266 3.09 23.90 8.89
N GLN A 267 2.01 23.51 9.58
CA GLN A 267 1.91 23.64 11.03
C GLN A 267 3.00 22.82 11.73
N THR A 268 3.16 21.54 11.38
CA THR A 268 4.22 20.71 11.97
C THR A 268 5.60 21.33 11.77
N ALA A 269 5.92 21.78 10.56
CA ALA A 269 7.23 22.35 10.26
C ALA A 269 7.52 23.65 11.03
N LEU A 270 6.54 24.54 11.15
CA LEU A 270 6.69 25.82 11.85
C LEU A 270 6.79 25.70 13.38
N HIS A 271 6.35 24.57 13.96
CA HIS A 271 6.38 24.33 15.40
C HIS A 271 7.49 23.34 15.84
N SER A 272 8.36 22.91 14.90
CA SER A 272 9.48 21.97 15.14
C SER A 272 10.80 22.65 15.50
#